data_AF-A0A2V8HAN4-F1
#
_entry.id   AF-A0A2V8HAN4-F1
#
_cell.length_a   1.000
_cell.length_b   1.000
_cell.length_c   1.000
_cell.angle_alpha   90.00
_cell.angle_beta   90.00
_cell.angle_gamma   90.00
#
_symmetry.space_group_name_H-M   'P 1'
#
loop_
_entity.id
_entity.type
_entity.pdbx_description
1 polymer ?
#
loop_
_entity_poly.entity_id
_entity_poly.type
_entity_poly.pdbx_seq_one_letter_code
_entity_poly.pdbx_strand_id
1 'polypeptide(L)'
;MVKTPRLVLALLGALLISGCAVRSVHVAQLKDQPARFYNKSVTVKGVVTRSWGVPLVPFQFYSVDDGTGQITVIGHSGRVPSTGTRVNVRGRVQEVAAFGGQSIGLHLDEENRKIKY
;
A
#
# COMPACT_ATOMS: atom_id res chain seq x y z
N MET A 1 -31.10 7.05 -48.55
CA MET A 1 -31.27 6.09 -47.43
C MET A 1 -29.94 5.98 -46.69
N VAL A 2 -29.69 6.84 -45.71
CA VAL A 2 -28.49 6.77 -44.85
C VAL A 2 -28.97 7.02 -43.42
N LYS A 3 -29.44 5.96 -42.75
CA LYS A 3 -29.92 6.05 -41.37
C LYS A 3 -28.84 5.51 -40.43
N THR A 4 -28.02 6.46 -39.99
CA THR A 4 -27.45 6.60 -38.63
C THR A 4 -26.45 5.55 -38.11
N PRO A 5 -25.22 5.97 -37.77
CA PRO A 5 -24.18 5.15 -37.15
C PRO A 5 -24.36 5.12 -35.62
N ARG A 6 -25.47 4.56 -35.13
CA ARG A 6 -25.69 4.42 -33.66
C ARG A 6 -24.82 3.33 -33.03
N LEU A 7 -24.40 2.36 -33.84
CA LEU A 7 -23.56 1.24 -33.40
C LEU A 7 -22.11 1.66 -33.08
N VAL A 8 -21.57 2.66 -33.79
CA VAL A 8 -20.19 3.15 -33.55
C VAL A 8 -20.07 3.90 -32.22
N LEU A 9 -21.11 4.63 -31.83
CA LEU A 9 -21.13 5.37 -30.57
C LEU A 9 -21.28 4.45 -29.34
N ALA A 10 -21.97 3.32 -29.49
CA ALA A 10 -22.11 2.32 -28.42
C ALA A 10 -20.81 1.54 -28.16
N LEU A 11 -20.02 1.28 -29.22
CA LEU A 11 -18.76 0.53 -29.10
C LEU A 11 -17.62 1.34 -28.46
N LEU A 12 -17.60 2.66 -28.65
CA LEU A 12 -16.61 3.56 -28.03
C LEU A 12 -16.82 3.74 -26.51
N GLY A 13 -18.03 3.51 -26.00
CA GLY A 13 -18.34 3.65 -24.57
C GLY A 13 -17.86 2.47 -23.70
N ALA A 14 -17.70 1.28 -24.27
CA ALA A 14 -17.38 0.07 -23.50
C ALA A 14 -15.90 -0.06 -23.10
N LEU A 15 -14.99 0.70 -23.73
CA LEU A 15 -13.54 0.56 -23.52
C LEU A 15 -12.98 1.39 -22.35
N LEU A 16 -13.80 2.24 -21.72
CA LEU A 16 -13.36 3.15 -20.65
C LEU A 16 -13.42 2.54 -19.23
N ILE A 17 -13.78 1.26 -19.08
CA ILE A 17 -13.94 0.61 -17.76
C ILE A 17 -12.71 -0.24 -17.35
N SER A 18 -11.55 -0.05 -18.00
CA SER A 18 -10.27 -0.58 -17.49
C SER A 18 -9.78 0.25 -16.28
N GLY A 19 -10.64 0.38 -15.27
CA GLY A 19 -10.27 0.96 -13.99
C GLY A 19 -9.18 0.11 -13.36
N CYS A 20 -7.98 0.68 -13.22
CA CYS A 20 -6.86 0.08 -12.50
C CYS A 20 -7.34 -0.34 -11.11
N ALA A 21 -7.67 -1.63 -10.94
CA ALA A 21 -7.89 -2.20 -9.64
C ALA A 21 -6.57 -2.02 -8.87
N VAL A 22 -6.55 -1.08 -7.92
CA VAL A 22 -5.43 -0.87 -7.01
C VAL A 22 -5.28 -2.15 -6.21
N ARG A 23 -4.44 -3.06 -6.72
CA ARG A 23 -4.23 -4.38 -6.17
C ARG A 23 -3.42 -4.22 -4.90
N SER A 24 -3.97 -4.69 -3.79
CA SER A 24 -3.21 -4.77 -2.54
C SER A 24 -2.12 -5.83 -2.69
N VAL A 25 -0.91 -5.51 -2.25
CA VAL A 25 0.27 -6.39 -2.28
C VAL A 25 0.42 -7.03 -0.90
N HIS A 26 0.79 -8.31 -0.89
CA HIS A 26 1.04 -9.04 0.34
C HIS A 26 2.42 -8.73 0.92
N VAL A 27 2.52 -8.69 2.25
CA VAL A 27 3.78 -8.40 2.95
C VAL A 27 4.84 -9.48 2.65
N ALA A 28 4.45 -10.75 2.56
CA ALA A 28 5.37 -11.81 2.16
C ALA A 28 6.01 -11.53 0.80
N GLN A 29 5.23 -11.08 -0.19
CA GLN A 29 5.74 -10.74 -1.53
C GLN A 29 6.74 -9.57 -1.51
N LEU A 30 6.53 -8.60 -0.62
CA LEU A 30 7.47 -7.49 -0.43
C LEU A 30 8.80 -7.99 0.13
N LYS A 31 8.77 -8.97 1.04
CA LYS A 31 9.96 -9.59 1.64
C LYS A 31 10.68 -10.55 0.70
N ASP A 32 9.93 -11.28 -0.14
CA ASP A 32 10.49 -12.23 -1.10
C ASP A 32 11.18 -11.52 -2.27
N GLN A 33 10.65 -10.37 -2.71
CA GLN A 33 11.15 -9.63 -3.87
C GLN A 33 11.35 -8.13 -3.59
N PRO A 34 12.14 -7.74 -2.57
CA PRO A 34 12.24 -6.36 -2.12
C PRO A 34 12.74 -5.42 -3.23
N ALA A 35 13.75 -5.85 -3.99
CA ALA A 35 14.31 -5.07 -5.11
C ALA A 35 13.28 -4.72 -6.20
N ARG A 36 12.25 -5.55 -6.40
CA ARG A 36 11.19 -5.30 -7.38
C ARG A 36 10.25 -4.17 -6.94
N PHE A 37 10.05 -4.05 -5.63
CA PHE A 37 9.12 -3.09 -5.02
C PHE A 37 9.82 -1.86 -4.46
N TYR A 38 11.15 -1.87 -4.33
CA TYR A 38 11.94 -0.73 -3.87
C TYR A 38 11.57 0.56 -4.61
N ASN A 39 11.33 1.62 -3.85
CA ASN A 39 10.90 2.93 -4.33
C ASN A 39 9.58 2.92 -5.13
N LYS A 40 8.73 1.89 -4.97
CA LYS A 40 7.38 1.84 -5.55
C LYS A 40 6.30 2.06 -4.50
N SER A 41 5.28 2.81 -4.88
CA SER A 41 4.08 2.99 -4.06
C SER A 41 3.19 1.76 -4.18
N VAL A 42 3.02 1.04 -3.08
CA VAL A 42 2.16 -0.15 -2.97
C VAL A 42 1.07 0.09 -1.95
N THR A 43 0.06 -0.78 -1.95
CA THR A 43 -1.03 -0.74 -0.99
C THR A 43 -1.06 -2.03 -0.19
N VAL A 44 -0.94 -1.93 1.13
CA VAL A 44 -0.96 -3.05 2.07
C VAL A 44 -2.21 -2.96 2.93
N LYS A 45 -2.97 -4.05 3.01
CA LYS A 45 -4.17 -4.16 3.84
C LYS A 45 -3.88 -5.14 4.95
N GLY A 46 -4.15 -4.75 6.19
CA GLY A 46 -3.86 -5.61 7.33
C GLY A 46 -4.43 -5.08 8.62
N VAL A 47 -4.01 -5.69 9.72
CA VAL A 47 -4.35 -5.33 11.08
C VAL A 47 -3.10 -4.78 11.75
N VAL A 48 -3.25 -3.67 12.48
CA VAL A 48 -2.15 -3.08 13.24
C VAL A 48 -1.86 -3.97 14.45
N THR A 49 -0.65 -4.53 14.53
CA THR A 49 -0.25 -5.43 15.63
C THR A 49 0.51 -4.70 16.71
N ARG A 50 1.26 -3.65 16.35
CA ARG A 50 2.06 -2.87 17.28
C ARG A 50 2.08 -1.42 16.85
N SER A 51 2.11 -0.51 17.81
CA SER A 51 2.11 0.93 17.58
C SER A 51 3.05 1.59 18.58
N TRP A 52 3.98 2.39 18.07
CA TRP A 52 5.02 3.06 18.85
C TRP A 52 5.18 4.49 18.33
N GLY A 53 5.00 5.46 19.21
CA GLY A 53 5.29 6.87 18.93
C GLY A 53 6.51 7.31 19.72
N VAL A 54 7.36 8.13 19.12
CA VAL A 54 8.40 8.84 19.85
C VAL A 54 7.85 10.23 20.20
N PRO A 55 7.79 10.62 21.49
CA PRO A 55 7.40 11.98 21.85
C PRO A 55 8.24 13.01 21.09
N LEU A 56 7.62 14.11 20.64
CA LEU A 56 8.26 15.21 19.92
C LEU A 56 8.73 14.90 18.47
N VAL A 57 8.48 13.70 17.94
CA VAL A 57 8.77 13.36 16.54
C VAL A 57 7.47 13.40 15.72
N PRO A 58 7.43 14.07 14.55
CA PRO A 58 6.23 14.16 13.71
C PRO A 58 5.93 12.88 12.92
N PHE A 59 6.61 11.77 13.23
CA PHE A 59 6.47 10.47 12.56
C PHE A 59 5.99 9.40 13.52
N GLN A 60 5.31 8.42 12.96
CA GLN A 60 4.62 7.36 13.70
C GLN A 60 5.13 6.02 13.23
N PHE A 61 5.45 5.11 14.15
CA PHE A 61 5.89 3.78 13.77
C PHE A 61 4.83 2.78 14.18
N TYR A 62 4.32 2.01 13.23
CA TYR A 62 3.37 0.96 13.54
C TYR A 62 3.59 -0.25 12.65
N SER A 63 3.30 -1.44 13.16
CA SER A 63 3.45 -2.70 12.44
C SER A 63 2.10 -3.15 11.93
N VAL A 64 2.03 -3.52 10.65
CA VAL A 64 0.82 -4.03 10.00
C VAL A 64 1.05 -5.47 9.62
N ASP A 65 0.11 -6.34 10.01
CA ASP A 65 0.06 -7.76 9.65
C ASP A 65 -1.06 -8.00 8.64
N ASP A 66 -0.73 -8.56 7.48
CA ASP A 66 -1.70 -8.91 6.44
C ASP A 66 -2.09 -10.40 6.43
N GLY A 67 -1.61 -11.18 7.41
CA GLY A 67 -1.75 -12.64 7.51
C GLY A 67 -0.64 -13.42 6.80
N THR A 68 0.15 -12.78 5.94
CA THR A 68 1.32 -13.38 5.27
C THR A 68 2.64 -12.93 5.90
N GLY A 69 2.62 -11.79 6.59
CA GLY A 69 3.74 -11.32 7.37
C GLY A 69 3.50 -9.91 7.92
N GLN A 70 4.47 -9.43 8.68
CA GLN A 70 4.44 -8.10 9.29
C GLN A 70 5.42 -7.14 8.62
N ILE A 71 4.99 -5.91 8.39
CA ILE A 71 5.81 -4.81 7.88
C ILE A 71 5.68 -3.59 8.80
N THR A 72 6.79 -2.89 9.02
CA THR A 72 6.79 -1.61 9.73
C THR A 72 6.38 -0.50 8.77
N VAL A 73 5.47 0.34 9.20
CA VAL A 73 5.04 1.54 8.49
C VAL A 73 5.50 2.77 9.26
N ILE A 74 6.08 3.72 8.53
CA ILE A 74 6.41 5.06 9.00
C ILE A 74 5.27 5.97 8.55
N GLY A 75 4.40 6.35 9.48
CA GLY A 75 3.28 7.25 9.27
C GLY A 75 3.67 8.71 9.41
N HIS A 76 3.25 9.54 8.45
CA HIS A 76 3.49 10.99 8.44
C HIS A 76 2.24 11.80 8.79
N SER A 77 1.10 11.13 8.96
CA SER A 77 -0.20 11.77 9.03
C SER A 77 -1.08 11.25 10.18
N GLY A 78 -1.84 12.18 10.78
CA GLY A 78 -2.90 11.88 11.75
C GLY A 78 -2.38 11.44 13.12
N ARG A 79 -3.14 10.59 13.81
CA ARG A 79 -2.72 9.90 15.04
C ARG A 79 -2.28 8.47 14.73
N VAL A 80 -1.39 7.93 15.56
CA VAL A 80 -0.94 6.53 15.47
C VAL A 80 -2.17 5.62 15.56
N PRO A 81 -2.39 4.69 14.62
CA PRO A 81 -3.48 3.73 14.71
C PRO A 81 -3.39 2.88 15.98
N SER A 82 -4.53 2.59 16.60
CA SER A 82 -4.58 1.66 17.73
C SER A 82 -4.32 0.23 17.28
N THR A 83 -3.63 -0.56 18.11
CA THR A 83 -3.48 -2.01 17.93
C THR A 83 -4.84 -2.68 17.77
N GLY A 84 -4.95 -3.65 16.85
CA GLY A 84 -6.19 -4.33 16.48
C GLY A 84 -7.00 -3.64 15.38
N THR A 85 -6.64 -2.40 15.01
CA THR A 85 -7.36 -1.65 13.97
C THR A 85 -7.04 -2.21 12.58
N ARG A 86 -8.05 -2.40 11.74
CA ARG A 86 -7.85 -2.76 10.33
C ARG A 86 -7.52 -1.50 9.52
N VAL A 87 -6.40 -1.55 8.80
CA VAL A 87 -5.91 -0.42 8.01
C VAL A 87 -5.66 -0.82 6.57
N ASN A 88 -5.82 0.16 5.68
CA ASN A 88 -5.40 0.09 4.30
C ASN A 88 -4.39 1.21 4.06
N VAL A 89 -3.12 0.84 4.00
CA VAL A 89 -1.99 1.78 3.92
C VAL A 89 -1.46 1.78 2.50
N ARG A 90 -1.42 2.96 1.88
CA ARG A 90 -0.66 3.21 0.66
C ARG A 90 0.63 3.90 1.04
N GLY A 91 1.75 3.34 0.61
CA GLY A 91 3.05 3.89 0.91
C GLY A 91 4.13 3.39 -0.03
N ARG A 92 5.29 4.03 0.03
CA ARG A 92 6.47 3.71 -0.74
C ARG A 92 7.31 2.68 -0.01
N VAL A 93 7.68 1.60 -0.70
CA VAL A 93 8.52 0.56 -0.11
C VAL A 93 9.95 1.05 -0.08
N GLN A 94 10.51 1.15 1.11
CA GLN A 94 11.87 1.60 1.37
C GLN A 94 12.59 0.57 2.23
N GLU A 95 13.91 0.60 2.22
CA GLU A 95 14.75 -0.24 3.06
C GLU A 95 15.89 0.60 3.63
N VAL A 96 16.45 0.15 4.75
CA VAL A 96 17.57 0.84 5.40
C VAL A 96 18.87 0.51 4.68
N ALA A 97 19.04 -0.75 4.27
CA ALA A 97 20.18 -1.22 3.51
C ALA A 97 19.81 -2.50 2.74
N ALA A 98 20.60 -2.81 1.71
CA ALA A 98 20.60 -4.12 1.06
C ALA A 98 21.96 -4.79 1.25
N PHE A 99 21.98 -6.04 1.71
CA PHE A 99 23.21 -6.81 1.91
C PHE A 99 23.05 -8.23 1.37
N GLY A 100 23.97 -8.65 0.49
CA GLY A 100 23.95 -9.99 -0.10
C GLY A 100 22.66 -10.32 -0.88
N GLY A 101 21.96 -9.31 -1.40
CA GLY A 101 20.66 -9.46 -2.07
C GLY A 101 19.45 -9.52 -1.13
N GLN A 102 19.66 -9.42 0.18
CA GLN A 102 18.59 -9.34 1.18
C GLN A 102 18.35 -7.89 1.61
N SER A 103 17.08 -7.53 1.79
CA SER A 103 16.66 -6.23 2.32
C SER A 103 16.75 -6.20 3.83
N ILE A 104 17.42 -5.19 4.38
CA ILE A 104 17.51 -4.93 5.82
C ILE A 104 16.64 -3.72 6.15
N GLY A 105 15.75 -3.89 7.12
CA GLY A 105 14.86 -2.82 7.57
C GLY A 105 13.83 -2.42 6.51
N LEU A 106 13.30 -3.38 5.76
CA LEU A 106 12.20 -3.16 4.83
C LEU A 106 11.01 -2.53 5.58
N HIS A 107 10.63 -1.33 5.17
CA HIS A 107 9.55 -0.57 5.75
C HIS A 107 8.73 0.11 4.66
N LEU A 108 7.54 0.55 5.05
CA LEU A 108 6.65 1.31 4.20
C LEU A 108 6.62 2.76 4.68
N ASP A 109 7.00 3.68 3.82
CA ASP A 109 6.85 5.12 4.05
C ASP A 109 5.45 5.54 3.61
N GLU A 110 4.62 5.96 4.56
CA GLU A 110 3.19 6.21 4.34
C GLU A 110 2.93 7.45 3.48
N GLU A 111 2.22 7.25 2.36
CA GLU A 111 1.69 8.35 1.54
C GLU A 111 0.22 8.64 1.89
N ASN A 112 -0.57 7.59 2.15
CA ASN A 112 -1.98 7.72 2.50
C ASN A 112 -2.45 6.53 3.34
N ARG A 113 -3.31 6.78 4.33
CA ARG A 113 -3.89 5.73 5.17
C ARG A 113 -5.41 5.85 5.23
N LYS A 114 -6.09 4.71 5.09
CA LYS A 114 -7.53 4.57 5.35
C LYS A 114 -7.76 3.58 6.48
N ILE A 115 -8.44 4.03 7.53
CA ILE A 115 -8.83 3.20 8.68
C ILE A 115 -10.20 2.58 8.38
N LYS A 116 -10.34 1.27 8.59
CA LYS A 116 -11.62 0.58 8.53
C LYS A 116 -12.06 0.28 9.96
N TYR A 117 -13.20 0.86 10.36
CA TYR A 117 -13.90 0.58 11.62
C TYR A 117 -14.71 -0.72 11.52
#